data_AF-A0A3S3PEZ5-F1
#
_entry.id   AF-A0A3S3PEZ5-F1
#
_cell.length_a   1.000
_cell.length_b   1.000
_cell.length_c   1.000
_cell.angle_alpha   90.00
_cell.angle_beta   90.00
_cell.angle_gamma   90.00
#
_symmetry.space_group_name_H-M   'P 1'
#
loop_
_entity.id
_entity.type
_entity.pdbx_description
1 polymer ?
#
loop_
_entity_poly.entity_id
_entity_poly.type
_entity_poly.pdbx_seq_one_letter_code
_entity_poly.pdbx_strand_id
1 'polypeptide(L)' 'MKPNEDDIVISGISGRFPNSDNIEEFWSNLISGNELYSSDDRRWPV' A
#
# COMPACT_ATOMS: atom_id res chain seq x y z
N MET A 1 26.99 -13.32 13.01
CA MET A 1 27.26 -12.10 12.22
C MET A 1 26.63 -10.93 12.97
N LYS A 2 27.38 -9.87 13.27
CA LYS A 2 26.81 -8.68 13.94
C LYS A 2 26.23 -7.74 12.87
N PRO A 3 25.10 -7.05 13.13
CA PRO A 3 24.61 -6.00 12.24
C PRO A 3 25.68 -4.92 12.08
N ASN A 4 25.80 -4.35 10.89
CA ASN A 4 26.65 -3.17 10.67
C ASN A 4 25.95 -1.94 11.26
N GLU A 5 26.71 -0.98 11.79
CA GLU A 5 26.14 0.26 12.35
C GLU A 5 25.45 1.13 11.29
N ASP A 6 25.82 0.95 10.03
CA ASP A 6 25.21 1.64 8.87
C ASP A 6 23.98 0.91 8.32
N ASP A 7 23.57 -0.22 8.89
CA ASP A 7 22.42 -0.97 8.39
C ASP A 7 21.12 -0.20 8.65
N ILE A 8 20.40 0.10 7.57
CA ILE A 8 19.06 0.68 7.65
C ILE A 8 18.02 -0.43 7.49
N VAL A 9 17.09 -0.50 8.44
CA VAL A 9 16.00 -1.48 8.44
C VAL A 9 14.65 -0.79 8.34
N ILE A 10 13.71 -1.43 7.64
CA ILE A 10 12.29 -1.08 7.71
C ILE A 10 11.71 -1.84 8.90
N SER A 11 11.50 -1.14 10.02
CA SER A 11 10.97 -1.74 11.25
C SER A 11 9.45 -1.82 11.29
N GLY A 12 8.77 -1.15 10.35
CA GLY A 12 7.32 -1.19 10.22
C GLY A 12 6.85 -0.44 8.97
N ILE A 13 5.63 -0.75 8.55
CA ILE A 13 4.96 -0.10 7.43
C ILE A 13 3.47 0.04 7.78
N SER A 14 2.87 1.16 7.40
CA SER A 14 1.44 1.43 7.50
C SER A 14 1.03 2.42 6.40
N GLY A 15 -0.24 2.45 6.04
CA GLY A 15 -0.72 3.36 5.01
C GLY A 15 -2.20 3.19 4.68
N ARG A 16 -2.75 4.16 3.94
CA ARG A 16 -4.05 4.09 3.29
C ARG A 16 -3.81 4.01 1.79
N PHE A 17 -4.43 3.03 1.14
CA PHE A 17 -4.26 2.76 -0.28
C PHE A 17 -5.62 2.83 -0.98
N PRO A 18 -5.68 3.04 -2.31
CA PRO A 18 -6.94 3.01 -3.03
C PRO A 18 -7.69 1.71 -2.74
N ASN A 19 -8.97 1.81 -2.38
CA ASN A 19 -9.83 0.67 -2.03
C ASN A 19 -9.25 -0.25 -0.94
N SER A 20 -8.42 0.26 -0.02
CA SER A 20 -7.87 -0.51 1.10
C SER A 20 -7.58 0.35 2.32
N ASP A 21 -8.18 -0.01 3.44
CA ASP A 21 -8.12 0.74 4.68
C ASP A 21 -6.88 0.44 5.53
N ASN A 22 -6.20 -0.66 5.22
CA ASN A 22 -5.01 -1.15 5.90
C ASN A 22 -4.14 -1.98 4.94
N ILE A 23 -2.99 -2.45 5.42
CA ILE A 23 -2.03 -3.20 4.61
C ILE A 23 -2.54 -4.59 4.27
N GLU A 24 -3.31 -5.20 5.16
CA GLU A 24 -3.87 -6.53 4.98
C GLU A 24 -4.88 -6.55 3.82
N GLU A 25 -5.78 -5.56 3.76
CA GLU A 25 -6.70 -5.37 2.64
C GLU A 25 -5.96 -5.06 1.34
N PHE A 26 -4.94 -4.20 1.40
CA PHE A 26 -4.12 -3.88 0.24
C PHE A 26 -3.43 -5.14 -0.31
N TRP A 27 -2.85 -5.96 0.56
CA TRP A 27 -2.23 -7.23 0.17
C TRP A 27 -3.24 -8.19 -0.47
N SER A 28 -4.43 -8.33 0.12
CA SER A 28 -5.50 -9.16 -0.43
C SER A 28 -5.91 -8.72 -1.83
N ASN A 29 -6.04 -7.40 -2.05
CA ASN A 29 -6.35 -6.85 -3.37
C ASN A 29 -5.26 -7.12 -4.40
N LEU A 30 -3.98 -6.97 -4.01
CA LEU A 30 -2.85 -7.25 -4.89
C LEU A 30 -2.78 -8.72 -5.31
N ILE A 31 -2.89 -9.64 -4.36
CA ILE A 31 -2.77 -11.08 -4.64
C ILE A 31 -3.95 -11.61 -5.46
N SER A 32 -5.12 -10.96 -5.33
CA SER A 32 -6.33 -11.27 -6.10
C SER A 32 -6.32 -10.64 -7.50
N GLY A 33 -5.39 -9.72 -7.79
CA GLY A 33 -5.30 -9.03 -9.07
C GLY A 33 -6.41 -7.99 -9.29
N ASN A 34 -6.94 -7.40 -8.21
CA ASN A 34 -8.02 -6.43 -8.30
C ASN A 34 -7.53 -5.10 -8.91
N GLU A 35 -8.37 -4.45 -9.71
CA GLU A 35 -8.10 -3.09 -10.18
C GLU A 35 -8.25 -2.08 -9.04
N LEU A 36 -7.20 -1.29 -8.80
CA LEU A 36 -7.15 -0.28 -7.72
C LEU A 36 -7.13 1.16 -8.22
N TYR A 37 -7.21 1.37 -9.53
CA TYR A 37 -7.37 2.70 -10.13
C TYR A 37 -8.85 2.95 -10.45
N SER A 38 -9.25 4.21 -10.56
CA SER A 38 -10.56 4.55 -11.10
C SER A 38 -10.51 5.86 -11.89
N SER A 39 -11.46 6.01 -12.80
CA SER A 39 -11.57 7.14 -13.73
C SER A 39 -12.85 7.94 -13.48
N ASP A 40 -13.23 8.06 -12.21
CA ASP A 40 -14.47 8.68 -11.77
C ASP A 40 -14.30 10.16 -11.36
N ASP A 41 -15.43 10.80 -11.11
CA ASP A 41 -15.54 12.22 -10.83
C ASP A 41 -15.27 12.55 -9.35
N ARG A 42 -14.59 11.66 -8.58
CA ARG A 42 -14.40 11.80 -7.12
C ARG A 42 -13.74 13.11 -6.69
N ARG A 43 -13.05 13.79 -7.60
CA ARG A 43 -12.47 15.12 -7.36
C ARG A 43 -13.17 16.22 -8.16
N TRP A 44 -13.45 15.98 -9.43
CA TRP A 44 -14.03 16.96 -10.35
C TRP A 44 -14.96 16.25 -11.36
N PRO A 45 -16.05 16.89 -11.82
CA PRO A 45 -16.89 16.35 -12.89
C PRO A 45 -16.08 16.12 -14.18
N VAL A 46 -16.29 14.98 -14.83
CA VAL A 46 -15.70 14.67 -16.16
C VAL A 46 -16.56 15.15 -17.31
#